data_AF-A0A0C9UXQ2-F1
#
_entry.id   AF-A0A0C9UXQ2-F1
#
_cell.length_a   1.000
_cell.length_b   1.000
_cell.length_c   1.000
_cell.angle_alpha   90.00
_cell.angle_beta   90.00
_cell.angle_gamma   90.00
#
_symmetry.space_group_name_H-M   'P 1'
#
loop_
_entity.id
_entity.type
_entity.pdbx_description
1 polymer ?
#
loop_
_entity_poly.entity_id
_entity_poly.type
_entity_poly.pdbx_seq_one_letter_code
_entity_poly.pdbx_strand_id
1 'polypeptide(L)'
;SADEAFVSDSLNVKNMNINPGGKQWCLHSTQIPFNNPPPAPGQVQSIVYPADHPDPKLCGTLKGIKAVLKERTSESSSNTCCMTQALAQQQDFLNEKPQIQTFIERKGHICIFLPKFHCEHNPIEMYWEWTK
;
A
#
# COMPACT_ATOMS: atom_id res chain seq x y z
N SER A 1 11.45 -10.28 -5.32
CA SER A 1 11.15 -8.85 -5.09
C SER A 1 10.41 -8.74 -3.75
N ALA A 2 10.43 -7.60 -3.04
CA ALA A 2 9.66 -7.45 -1.79
C ALA A 2 8.13 -7.52 -2.02
N ASP A 3 7.71 -7.52 -3.28
CA ASP A 3 6.30 -7.57 -3.71
C ASP A 3 5.60 -8.89 -3.35
N GLU A 4 6.32 -10.00 -3.12
CA GLU A 4 5.72 -11.31 -2.72
C GLU A 4 5.48 -11.46 -1.21
N ALA A 5 5.90 -10.48 -0.40
CA ALA A 5 5.79 -10.57 1.06
C ALA A 5 4.43 -10.07 1.60
N PHE A 6 3.58 -9.51 0.75
CA PHE A 6 2.30 -8.90 1.11
C PHE A 6 1.12 -9.84 0.85
N VAL A 7 0.03 -9.66 1.60
CA VAL A 7 -1.21 -10.42 1.41
C VAL A 7 -1.89 -9.94 0.13
N SER A 8 -2.76 -10.78 -0.46
CA SER A 8 -3.42 -10.49 -1.74
C SER A 8 -4.31 -9.24 -1.76
N ASP A 9 -4.70 -8.73 -0.60
CA ASP A 9 -5.53 -7.55 -0.42
C ASP A 9 -4.78 -6.38 0.27
N SER A 10 -3.47 -6.52 0.53
CA SER A 10 -2.66 -5.47 1.16
C SER A 10 -2.64 -4.17 0.36
N LEU A 11 -2.53 -3.04 1.08
CA LEU A 11 -2.41 -1.70 0.50
C LEU A 11 -1.11 -1.49 -0.29
N ASN A 12 -1.07 -1.94 -1.54
CA ASN A 12 0.07 -1.78 -2.44
C ASN A 12 -0.37 -1.15 -3.76
N VAL A 13 0.09 0.08 -4.00
CA VAL A 13 -0.26 0.86 -5.20
C VAL A 13 0.17 0.17 -6.50
N LYS A 14 1.22 -0.65 -6.48
CA LYS A 14 1.65 -1.41 -7.67
C LYS A 14 0.59 -2.42 -8.16
N ASN A 15 -0.32 -2.82 -7.28
CA ASN A 15 -1.41 -3.74 -7.59
C ASN A 15 -2.70 -3.02 -8.00
N MET A 16 -2.66 -1.69 -8.17
CA MET A 16 -3.79 -0.85 -8.57
C MET A 16 -3.63 -0.33 -10.00
N ASN A 17 -4.77 -0.16 -10.68
CA ASN A 17 -4.82 0.53 -11.97
C ASN A 17 -4.95 2.04 -11.75
N ILE A 18 -4.49 2.84 -12.72
CA ILE A 18 -4.67 4.30 -12.67
C ILE A 18 -6.16 4.67 -12.78
N ASN A 19 -6.88 3.99 -13.67
CA ASN A 19 -8.31 4.18 -13.92
C ASN A 19 -9.10 2.98 -13.35
N PRO A 20 -10.42 3.14 -13.11
CA PRO A 20 -11.25 2.06 -12.59
C PRO A 20 -11.29 0.79 -13.46
N GLY A 21 -11.61 -0.34 -12.83
CA GLY A 21 -11.80 -1.63 -13.48
C GLY A 21 -10.51 -2.31 -13.95
N GLY A 22 -10.62 -3.18 -14.95
CA GLY A 22 -9.51 -3.98 -15.47
C GLY A 22 -8.99 -5.04 -14.50
N LYS A 23 -7.85 -5.67 -14.85
CA LYS A 23 -7.16 -6.62 -13.97
C LYS A 23 -6.33 -5.86 -12.95
N GLN A 24 -6.92 -5.55 -11.80
CA GLN A 24 -6.23 -5.04 -10.61
C GLN A 24 -6.68 -5.83 -9.38
N TRP A 25 -5.94 -5.73 -8.29
CA TRP A 25 -6.26 -6.46 -7.06
C TRP A 25 -7.35 -5.73 -6.28
N CYS A 26 -8.16 -6.48 -5.52
CA CYS A 26 -9.12 -5.90 -4.60
C CYS A 26 -8.44 -5.68 -3.25
N LEU A 27 -7.88 -4.49 -3.06
CA LEU A 27 -7.25 -4.10 -1.80
C LEU A 27 -8.31 -3.94 -0.71
N HIS A 28 -7.96 -4.20 0.55
CA HIS A 28 -8.89 -3.99 1.67
C HIS A 28 -9.17 -2.51 1.91
N SER A 29 -10.30 -2.22 2.56
CA SER A 29 -10.62 -0.85 2.96
C SER A 29 -9.67 -0.38 4.06
N THR A 30 -9.47 0.93 4.14
CA THR A 30 -8.59 1.55 5.14
C THR A 30 -9.19 2.87 5.62
N GLN A 31 -8.67 3.44 6.71
CA GLN A 31 -9.04 4.80 7.12
C GLN A 31 -8.06 5.78 6.49
N ILE A 32 -8.59 6.85 5.89
CA ILE A 32 -7.77 7.94 5.36
C ILE A 32 -6.98 8.54 6.54
N PRO A 33 -5.64 8.65 6.42
CA PRO A 33 -4.83 9.19 7.50
C PRO A 33 -5.32 10.56 7.98
N PHE A 34 -5.36 10.79 9.30
CA PHE A 34 -5.82 12.07 9.86
C PHE A 34 -4.92 13.26 9.53
N ASN A 35 -3.66 12.99 9.13
CA ASN A 35 -2.73 14.01 8.66
C ASN A 35 -2.92 14.38 7.18
N ASN A 36 -3.86 13.74 6.46
CA ASN A 36 -4.24 14.18 5.13
C ASN A 36 -4.94 15.54 5.19
N PRO A 37 -4.76 16.39 4.16
CA PRO A 37 -5.54 17.61 4.04
C PRO A 37 -7.04 17.29 3.89
N PRO A 38 -7.94 18.26 4.20
CA PRO A 38 -9.35 18.16 3.84
C PRO A 38 -9.53 17.78 2.35
N PRO A 39 -10.57 16.99 2.01
CA PRO A 39 -11.87 17.01 2.69
C PRO A 39 -12.19 15.83 3.64
N ALA A 40 -11.49 14.70 3.55
CA ALA A 40 -11.95 13.44 4.14
C ALA A 40 -11.01 12.76 5.17
N PRO A 41 -10.17 13.48 5.96
CA PRO A 41 -9.30 12.81 6.94
C PRO A 41 -10.12 11.98 7.93
N GLY A 42 -9.65 10.77 8.23
CA GLY A 42 -10.31 9.82 9.15
C GLY A 42 -11.49 9.04 8.55
N GLN A 43 -11.97 9.38 7.36
CA GLN A 43 -13.06 8.65 6.71
C GLN A 43 -12.59 7.27 6.21
N VAL A 44 -13.52 6.31 6.15
CA VAL A 44 -13.25 4.98 5.57
C VAL A 44 -13.12 5.12 4.06
N GLN A 45 -11.97 4.72 3.52
CA GLN A 45 -11.72 4.56 2.11
C GLN A 45 -12.08 3.13 1.67
N SER A 46 -13.14 3.00 0.88
CA SER A 46 -13.41 1.80 0.07
C SER A 46 -12.63 1.82 -1.24
N ILE A 47 -12.14 0.66 -1.68
CA ILE A 47 -11.49 0.43 -2.98
C ILE A 47 -12.51 0.06 -4.06
N VAL A 48 -13.76 -0.26 -3.69
CA VAL A 48 -14.85 -0.58 -4.61
C VAL A 48 -15.85 0.57 -4.64
N TYR A 49 -16.32 0.96 -5.82
CA TYR A 49 -17.45 1.89 -5.96
C TYR A 49 -18.74 1.25 -5.44
N PRO A 50 -19.64 2.03 -4.83
CA PRO A 50 -20.88 1.48 -4.30
C PRO A 50 -21.82 1.02 -5.43
N ALA A 51 -22.75 0.12 -5.11
CA ALA A 51 -23.64 -0.48 -6.11
C ALA A 51 -24.63 0.54 -6.71
N ASP A 52 -24.96 1.59 -5.96
CA ASP A 52 -25.86 2.69 -6.31
C ASP A 52 -25.13 3.89 -6.95
N HIS A 53 -23.92 3.68 -7.50
CA HIS A 53 -23.15 4.74 -8.11
C HIS A 53 -23.92 5.40 -9.29
N PRO A 54 -23.93 6.74 -9.42
CA PRO A 54 -24.69 7.44 -10.47
C PRO A 54 -24.29 7.06 -11.90
N ASP A 55 -23.03 6.70 -12.10
CA ASP A 55 -22.54 6.10 -13.35
C ASP A 55 -22.64 4.57 -13.27
N PRO A 56 -23.52 3.92 -14.05
CA PRO A 56 -23.70 2.47 -14.06
C PRO A 56 -22.44 1.69 -14.44
N LYS A 57 -21.51 2.30 -15.17
CA LYS A 57 -20.25 1.65 -15.56
C LYS A 57 -19.28 1.51 -14.40
N LEU A 58 -19.45 2.31 -13.35
CA LEU A 58 -18.59 2.30 -12.18
C LEU A 58 -19.19 1.48 -11.03
N CYS A 59 -20.49 1.19 -11.02
CA CYS A 59 -21.15 0.39 -9.99
C CYS A 59 -20.42 -0.92 -9.70
N GLY A 60 -20.00 -1.12 -8.44
CA GLY A 60 -19.31 -2.34 -8.00
C GLY A 60 -17.92 -2.56 -8.61
N THR A 61 -17.40 -1.62 -9.40
CA THR A 61 -16.06 -1.73 -9.99
C THR A 61 -14.98 -1.27 -9.01
N LEU A 62 -13.78 -1.79 -9.17
CA LEU A 62 -12.60 -1.35 -8.41
C LEU A 62 -12.19 0.05 -8.84
N LYS A 63 -12.02 0.94 -7.87
CA LYS A 63 -11.50 2.30 -8.05
C LYS A 63 -10.05 2.25 -8.47
N GLY A 64 -9.67 3.13 -9.38
CA GLY A 64 -8.26 3.36 -9.72
C GLY A 64 -7.61 4.41 -8.83
N ILE A 65 -6.29 4.53 -8.92
CA ILE A 65 -5.46 5.50 -8.18
C ILE A 65 -6.02 6.93 -8.28
N LYS A 66 -6.49 7.35 -9.47
CA LYS A 66 -7.06 8.69 -9.68
C LYS A 66 -8.27 8.98 -8.79
N ALA A 67 -9.20 8.02 -8.69
CA ALA A 67 -10.41 8.19 -7.89
C ALA A 67 -10.07 8.18 -6.40
N VAL A 68 -9.22 7.25 -6.01
CA VAL A 68 -8.75 7.06 -4.64
C VAL A 68 -7.98 8.29 -4.12
N LEU A 69 -7.18 8.94 -4.97
CA LEU A 69 -6.52 10.20 -4.63
C LEU A 69 -7.49 11.38 -4.58
N LYS A 70 -8.40 11.49 -5.56
CA LYS A 70 -9.40 12.58 -5.58
C LYS A 70 -10.30 12.58 -4.35
N GLU A 71 -10.58 11.41 -3.78
CA GLU A 71 -11.33 11.29 -2.53
C GLU A 71 -10.50 11.71 -1.30
N ARG A 72 -9.18 11.55 -1.37
CA ARG A 72 -8.23 11.89 -0.29
C ARG A 72 -7.72 13.32 -0.31
N THR A 73 -7.61 13.94 -1.49
CA THR A 73 -6.99 15.25 -1.67
C THR A 73 -7.75 16.10 -2.68
N SER A 74 -7.70 17.42 -2.51
CA SER A 74 -8.32 18.38 -3.43
C SER A 74 -7.49 18.66 -4.68
N GLU A 75 -6.28 18.11 -4.79
CA GLU A 75 -5.32 18.47 -5.84
C GLU A 75 -5.33 17.48 -7.01
N SER A 76 -5.68 17.99 -8.20
CA SER A 76 -5.53 17.28 -9.47
C SER A 76 -4.11 17.42 -10.01
N SER A 77 -3.19 16.55 -9.60
CA SER A 77 -1.89 16.48 -10.29
C SER A 77 -2.08 15.89 -11.71
N SER A 78 -1.59 16.61 -12.73
CA SER A 78 -1.82 16.28 -14.14
C SER A 78 -0.96 15.13 -14.68
N ASN A 79 0.08 14.72 -13.94
CA ASN A 79 1.05 13.71 -14.39
C ASN A 79 0.81 12.34 -13.74
N THR A 80 0.77 11.28 -14.57
CA THR A 80 0.51 9.88 -14.15
C THR A 80 1.60 9.29 -13.26
N CYS A 81 2.87 9.62 -13.50
CA CYS A 81 3.99 9.21 -12.65
C CYS A 81 3.82 9.73 -11.20
N CYS A 82 3.34 10.96 -11.06
CA CYS A 82 3.20 11.61 -9.76
C CYS A 82 2.07 11.02 -8.90
N MET A 83 0.99 10.52 -9.52
CA MET A 83 -0.15 9.96 -8.79
C MET A 83 0.19 8.65 -8.08
N THR A 84 0.86 7.71 -8.76
CA THR A 84 1.27 6.44 -8.14
C THR A 84 2.17 6.70 -6.93
N GLN A 85 3.15 7.59 -7.09
CA GLN A 85 4.04 7.97 -6.00
C GLN A 85 3.30 8.70 -4.87
N ALA A 86 2.40 9.63 -5.19
CA ALA A 86 1.63 10.38 -4.20
C ALA A 86 0.78 9.45 -3.32
N LEU A 87 0.10 8.47 -3.92
CA LEU A 87 -0.68 7.48 -3.15
C LEU A 87 0.23 6.56 -2.34
N ALA A 88 1.37 6.13 -2.91
CA ALA A 88 2.31 5.25 -2.21
C ALA A 88 2.98 5.93 -1.01
N GLN A 89 3.07 7.26 -1.01
CA GLN A 89 3.60 8.05 0.11
C GLN A 89 2.55 8.36 1.19
N GLN A 90 1.30 7.94 1.02
CA GLN A 90 0.29 8.09 2.06
C GLN A 90 0.60 7.16 3.24
N GLN A 91 0.30 7.62 4.45
CA GLN A 91 0.73 6.96 5.69
C GLN A 91 0.14 5.54 5.85
N ASP A 92 -1.09 5.31 5.40
CA ASP A 92 -1.75 4.00 5.38
C ASP A 92 -1.05 3.02 4.42
N PHE A 93 -0.66 3.47 3.23
CA PHE A 93 0.10 2.64 2.27
C PHE A 93 1.55 2.38 2.71
N LEU A 94 2.21 3.35 3.34
CA LEU A 94 3.57 3.18 3.86
C LEU A 94 3.65 2.24 5.06
N ASN A 95 2.63 2.25 5.92
CA ASN A 95 2.60 1.43 7.13
C ASN A 95 2.01 0.03 6.92
N GLU A 96 1.56 -0.29 5.71
CA GLU A 96 1.14 -1.64 5.37
C GLU A 96 2.32 -2.59 5.61
N LYS A 97 2.15 -3.50 6.58
CA LYS A 97 3.21 -4.45 6.95
C LYS A 97 3.11 -5.70 6.08
N PRO A 98 4.23 -6.24 5.58
CA PRO A 98 4.23 -7.52 4.91
C PRO A 98 3.80 -8.63 5.86
N GLN A 99 3.18 -9.67 5.31
CA GLN A 99 2.62 -10.80 6.06
C GLN A 99 3.66 -11.48 6.96
N ILE A 100 4.90 -11.59 6.48
CA ILE A 100 6.00 -12.19 7.24
C ILE A 100 6.35 -11.37 8.49
N GLN A 101 6.37 -10.03 8.39
CA GLN A 101 6.62 -9.15 9.53
C GLN A 101 5.51 -9.31 10.57
N THR A 102 4.25 -9.27 10.12
CA THR A 102 3.09 -9.45 11.01
C THR A 102 3.12 -10.82 11.70
N PHE A 103 3.51 -11.89 11.00
CA PHE A 103 3.65 -13.22 11.59
C PHE A 103 4.73 -13.28 12.68
N ILE A 104 5.91 -12.73 12.41
CA ILE A 104 7.06 -12.70 13.33
C ILE A 104 6.70 -11.87 14.59
N GLU A 105 6.17 -10.66 14.40
CA GLU A 105 5.77 -9.77 15.49
C GLU A 105 4.67 -10.39 16.35
N ARG A 106 3.68 -11.07 15.75
CA ARG A 106 2.62 -11.79 16.49
C ARG A 106 3.16 -12.92 17.36
N LYS A 107 4.31 -13.49 17.01
CA LYS A 107 5.00 -14.51 17.82
C LYS A 107 5.87 -13.91 18.92
N GLY A 108 5.92 -12.58 19.05
CA GLY A 108 6.72 -11.86 20.04
C GLY A 108 8.17 -11.63 19.63
N HIS A 109 8.50 -11.84 18.35
CA HIS A 109 9.84 -11.63 17.81
C HIS A 109 9.95 -10.27 17.11
N ILE A 110 11.18 -9.76 16.98
CA ILE A 110 11.49 -8.53 16.26
C ILE A 110 11.88 -8.89 14.82
N CYS A 111 11.28 -8.22 13.85
CA CYS A 111 11.62 -8.35 12.43
C CYS A 111 12.57 -7.22 12.01
N ILE A 112 13.83 -7.56 11.73
CA ILE A 112 14.87 -6.61 11.30
C ILE A 112 15.08 -6.78 9.79
N PHE A 113 14.83 -5.71 9.03
CA PHE A 113 15.12 -5.69 7.59
C PHE A 113 16.52 -5.13 7.35
N LEU A 114 17.39 -5.95 6.76
CA LEU A 114 18.76 -5.57 6.43
C LEU A 114 18.85 -4.98 5.01
N PRO A 115 19.77 -4.04 4.74
CA PRO A 115 20.00 -3.52 3.41
C PRO A 115 20.41 -4.64 2.44
N LYS A 116 19.93 -4.57 1.19
CA LYS A 116 20.31 -5.54 0.15
C LYS A 116 21.77 -5.36 -0.24
N PHE A 117 22.49 -6.46 -0.42
CA PHE A 117 23.89 -6.50 -0.89
C PHE A 117 24.90 -5.85 0.07
N HIS A 118 24.57 -5.78 1.35
CA HIS A 118 25.42 -5.28 2.41
C HIS A 118 25.57 -6.35 3.50
N CYS A 119 26.28 -7.44 3.18
CA CYS A 119 26.45 -8.57 4.08
C CYS A 119 27.21 -8.20 5.36
N GLU A 120 28.05 -7.15 5.32
CA GLU A 120 28.77 -6.60 6.46
C GLU A 120 27.84 -6.10 7.59
N HIS A 121 26.58 -5.81 7.28
CA HIS A 121 25.58 -5.39 8.26
C HIS A 121 24.77 -6.55 8.86
N ASN A 122 25.02 -7.79 8.41
CA ASN A 122 24.32 -8.97 8.91
C ASN A 122 25.12 -9.62 10.05
N PRO A 123 24.66 -9.56 11.31
CA PRO A 123 25.44 -10.03 12.46
C PRO A 123 25.82 -11.52 12.41
N ILE A 124 25.08 -12.33 11.64
CA ILE A 124 25.37 -13.76 11.49
C ILE A 124 26.66 -13.99 10.68
N GLU A 125 27.00 -13.12 9.74
CA GLU A 125 28.20 -13.27 8.89
C GLU A 125 29.47 -13.22 9.75
N MET A 126 29.51 -12.34 10.76
CA MET A 126 30.62 -12.25 11.71
C MET A 126 30.86 -13.57 12.45
N TYR A 127 29.79 -14.27 12.85
CA TYR A 127 29.92 -15.56 13.53
C TYR A 127 30.47 -16.63 12.58
N TRP A 128 30.00 -16.64 11.33
CA TRP A 128 30.41 -17.64 10.32
C TRP A 128 31.88 -17.46 9.93
N GLU A 129 32.37 -16.23 9.87
CA GLU A 129 33.79 -15.93 9.67
C GLU A 129 34.67 -16.44 10.81
N TRP A 130 34.21 -16.28 12.06
CA TRP A 130 34.93 -16.75 13.26
C TRP A 130 35.03 -18.27 13.38
N THR A 131 34.10 -19.02 12.77
CA THR A 131 34.07 -20.49 12.84
C THR A 131 34.91 -21.20 11.77
N LYS A 132 35.57 -20.45 10.88
CA LYS A 132 36.50 -21.00 9.88
C LYS A 132 37.90 -21.15 10.45
#